data_AF-A0A098YD25-F1
#
_entry.id   AF-A0A098YD25-F1
#
_cell.length_a   1.000
_cell.length_b   1.000
_cell.length_c   1.000
_cell.angle_alpha   90.00
_cell.angle_beta   90.00
_cell.angle_gamma   90.00
#
_symmetry.space_group_name_H-M   'P 1'
#
loop_
_entity.id
_entity.type
_entity.pdbx_description
1 polymer ?
#
loop_
_entity_poly.entity_id
_entity_poly.type
_entity_poly.pdbx_seq_one_letter_code
_entity_poly.pdbx_strand_id
1 'polypeptide(L)'
;MVARTHRRLEPLHSHVYFAPETDEHLTGAGLRPGRMVYFAGRAAAMGAVGPGVVTATFANFAPAIVARHLPRAWTLATPGQVLAARTAAARASLTRLLDGADESSLRELSGLLREACTALTPEARPLFAAHADLPWPDEPLLQVWHGVTLLREHRGDGHVLSVVRHGLTGLEALVTHTLTGRGFTRQAAQATRGWSDEEWTAALDGLTERGLVADGALTEAGQQLRASIEQETDALSAAPFVYLGVERTERVAALAGDLTGRLLGNGAFPAGVLSRS
;
A
#
# COMPACT_ATOMS: atom_id res chain seq x y z
N MET A 1 -10.55 -6.65 15.12
CA MET A 1 -10.46 -7.73 14.11
C MET A 1 -9.90 -7.20 12.80
N VAL A 2 -10.57 -6.26 12.12
CA VAL A 2 -10.18 -5.65 10.83
C VAL A 2 -8.70 -5.26 10.75
N ALA A 3 -8.23 -4.35 11.62
CA ALA A 3 -6.83 -3.91 11.61
C ALA A 3 -5.83 -5.05 11.80
N ARG A 4 -6.15 -6.03 12.64
CA ARG A 4 -5.28 -7.20 12.87
C ARG A 4 -5.19 -8.06 11.63
N THR A 5 -6.30 -8.33 10.96
CA THR A 5 -6.33 -9.11 9.71
C THR A 5 -5.58 -8.40 8.60
N HIS A 6 -5.78 -7.09 8.42
CA HIS A 6 -4.97 -6.30 7.47
C HIS A 6 -3.47 -6.37 7.77
N ARG A 7 -3.04 -6.23 9.03
CA ARG A 7 -1.62 -6.36 9.40
C ARG A 7 -1.02 -7.72 9.05
N ARG A 8 -1.82 -8.80 9.08
CA ARG A 8 -1.37 -10.16 8.71
C ARG A 8 -1.32 -10.36 7.20
N LEU A 9 -2.15 -9.66 6.44
CA LEU A 9 -2.19 -9.72 4.98
C LEU A 9 -1.17 -8.78 4.32
N GLU A 10 -0.92 -7.61 4.91
CA GLU A 10 -0.13 -6.54 4.29
C GLU A 10 1.26 -6.97 3.81
N PRO A 11 2.04 -7.80 4.55
CA PRO A 11 3.33 -8.26 4.08
C PRO A 11 3.27 -9.10 2.79
N LEU A 12 2.19 -9.85 2.59
CA LEU A 12 1.98 -10.65 1.38
C LEU A 12 1.91 -9.78 0.12
N HIS A 13 1.42 -8.54 0.22
CA HIS A 13 1.45 -7.59 -0.90
C HIS A 13 2.71 -6.73 -0.89
N SER A 14 3.00 -6.08 0.23
CA SER A 14 4.01 -5.01 0.31
C SER A 14 5.45 -5.48 0.07
N HIS A 15 5.74 -6.77 0.22
CA HIS A 15 7.07 -7.33 -0.12
C HIS A 15 7.51 -6.97 -1.55
N VAL A 16 6.56 -6.84 -2.49
CA VAL A 16 6.86 -6.52 -3.90
C VAL A 16 7.56 -5.16 -4.05
N TYR A 17 7.42 -4.23 -3.10
CA TYR A 17 8.10 -2.94 -3.15
C TYR A 17 9.58 -3.02 -2.75
N PHE A 18 10.04 -4.15 -2.24
CA PHE A 18 11.38 -4.37 -1.73
C PHE A 18 12.09 -5.57 -2.37
N ALA A 19 11.34 -6.45 -3.04
CA ALA A 19 11.86 -7.62 -3.70
C ALA A 19 12.81 -7.22 -4.87
N PRO A 20 14.03 -7.78 -4.94
CA PRO A 20 14.94 -7.51 -6.06
C PRO A 20 14.34 -7.92 -7.41
N GLU A 21 13.51 -8.96 -7.42
CA GLU A 21 12.77 -9.43 -8.60
C GLU A 21 11.91 -8.32 -9.22
N THR A 22 11.38 -7.41 -8.41
CA THR A 22 10.58 -6.29 -8.90
C THR A 22 11.41 -5.34 -9.75
N ASP A 23 12.60 -4.97 -9.28
CA ASP A 23 13.52 -4.15 -10.07
C ASP A 23 13.99 -4.90 -11.32
N GLU A 24 14.36 -6.17 -11.20
CA GLU A 24 14.81 -7.01 -12.33
C GLU A 24 13.76 -7.09 -13.45
N HIS A 25 12.53 -7.46 -13.12
CA HIS A 25 11.47 -7.63 -14.12
C HIS A 25 11.00 -6.30 -14.70
N LEU A 26 10.85 -5.26 -13.89
CA LEU A 26 10.35 -3.96 -14.39
C LEU A 26 11.41 -3.21 -15.20
N THR A 27 12.69 -3.34 -14.85
CA THR A 27 13.76 -2.81 -15.71
C THR A 27 13.94 -3.65 -16.97
N GLY A 28 13.77 -4.97 -16.89
CA GLY A 28 13.69 -5.85 -18.06
C GLY A 28 12.55 -5.50 -19.01
N ALA A 29 11.45 -4.94 -18.50
CA ALA A 29 10.34 -4.39 -19.29
C ALA A 29 10.64 -3.01 -19.90
N GLY A 30 11.81 -2.43 -19.65
CA GLY A 30 12.27 -1.16 -20.24
C GLY A 30 12.25 0.04 -19.28
N LEU A 31 11.77 -0.12 -18.04
CA LEU A 31 11.78 0.97 -17.07
C LEU A 31 13.20 1.25 -16.55
N ARG A 32 13.41 2.47 -16.03
CA ARG A 32 14.64 2.80 -15.30
C ARG A 32 14.50 2.38 -13.84
N PRO A 33 15.59 1.91 -13.19
CA PRO A 33 15.55 1.48 -11.79
C PRO A 33 15.16 2.64 -10.85
N GLY A 34 14.72 2.29 -9.64
CA GLY A 34 14.36 3.26 -8.60
C GLY A 34 12.90 3.71 -8.66
N ARG A 35 12.62 5.00 -8.47
CA ARG A 35 11.24 5.50 -8.28
C ARG A 35 10.32 5.27 -9.49
N MET A 36 10.88 5.16 -10.69
CA MET A 36 10.09 4.86 -11.89
C MET A 36 9.44 3.47 -11.81
N VAL A 37 10.18 2.45 -11.34
CA VAL A 37 9.66 1.11 -11.06
C VAL A 37 8.48 1.18 -10.09
N TYR A 38 8.63 1.91 -8.98
CA TYR A 38 7.56 2.04 -7.98
C TYR A 38 6.30 2.69 -8.55
N PHE A 39 6.43 3.87 -9.17
CA PHE A 39 5.27 4.62 -9.66
C PHE A 39 4.58 3.91 -10.80
N ALA A 40 5.34 3.47 -11.81
CA ALA A 40 4.76 2.77 -12.95
C ALA A 40 4.17 1.42 -12.53
N GLY A 41 4.91 0.62 -11.74
CA GLY A 41 4.47 -0.69 -11.27
C GLY A 41 3.14 -0.63 -10.53
N ARG A 42 2.99 0.31 -9.59
CA ARG A 42 1.74 0.45 -8.82
C ARG A 42 0.62 1.12 -9.63
N ALA A 43 0.93 2.09 -10.49
CA ALA A 43 -0.11 2.84 -11.22
C ALA A 43 -0.62 2.14 -12.49
N ALA A 44 0.11 1.14 -13.03
CA ALA A 44 -0.18 0.57 -14.34
C ALA A 44 -1.59 -0.03 -14.49
N ALA A 45 -2.23 -0.47 -13.39
CA ALA A 45 -3.62 -0.93 -13.44
C ALA A 45 -4.59 0.16 -13.89
N MET A 46 -4.32 1.43 -13.55
CA MET A 46 -5.12 2.58 -13.98
C MET A 46 -4.88 2.95 -15.46
N GLY A 47 -4.00 2.24 -16.17
CA GLY A 47 -3.56 2.60 -17.51
C GLY A 47 -2.46 3.66 -17.52
N ALA A 48 -2.26 4.31 -18.68
CA ALA A 48 -1.21 5.32 -18.88
C ALA A 48 -1.65 6.71 -18.36
N VAL A 49 -2.16 6.76 -17.13
CA VAL A 49 -2.65 8.00 -16.52
C VAL A 49 -1.53 9.00 -16.28
N GLY A 50 -1.89 10.29 -16.33
CA GLY A 50 -0.97 11.39 -16.07
C GLY A 50 -0.57 11.53 -14.60
N PRO A 51 0.46 12.36 -14.30
CA PRO A 51 0.97 12.51 -12.95
C PRO A 51 -0.06 13.06 -11.95
N GLY A 52 -1.01 13.89 -12.38
CA GLY A 52 -2.06 14.42 -11.49
C GLY A 52 -2.95 13.32 -10.89
N VAL A 53 -3.32 12.30 -11.69
CA VAL A 53 -4.11 11.16 -11.21
C VAL A 53 -3.32 10.33 -10.19
N VAL A 54 -2.03 10.10 -10.46
CA VAL A 54 -1.17 9.36 -9.53
C VAL A 54 -0.90 10.16 -8.25
N THR A 55 -0.71 11.49 -8.33
CA THR A 55 -0.59 12.34 -7.15
C THR A 55 -1.86 12.28 -6.28
N ALA A 56 -3.05 12.32 -6.89
CA ALA A 56 -4.31 12.25 -6.16
C ALA A 56 -4.48 10.90 -5.43
N THR A 57 -4.11 9.79 -6.08
CA THR A 57 -4.28 8.44 -5.53
C THR A 57 -3.15 8.03 -4.59
N PHE A 58 -1.94 8.55 -4.80
CA PHE A 58 -0.75 8.28 -3.98
C PHE A 58 -0.48 9.48 -3.06
N ALA A 59 -1.54 9.99 -2.42
CA ALA A 59 -1.68 11.33 -1.83
C ALA A 59 -0.47 11.88 -1.03
N ASN A 60 0.36 11.04 -0.43
CA ASN A 60 1.51 11.46 0.38
C ASN A 60 2.83 11.65 -0.39
N PHE A 61 2.85 11.51 -1.72
CA PHE A 61 4.01 11.86 -2.55
C PHE A 61 3.94 13.30 -3.04
N ALA A 62 5.09 13.98 -3.07
CA ALA A 62 5.21 15.30 -3.66
C ALA A 62 4.84 15.26 -5.15
N PRO A 63 4.02 16.19 -5.66
CA PRO A 63 3.64 16.21 -7.07
C PRO A 63 4.85 16.21 -8.02
N ALA A 64 5.93 16.91 -7.63
CA ALA A 64 7.15 17.01 -8.42
C ALA A 64 7.85 15.66 -8.65
N ILE A 65 7.92 14.78 -7.63
CA ILE A 65 8.58 13.49 -7.79
C ILE A 65 7.75 12.54 -8.68
N VAL A 66 6.42 12.65 -8.66
CA VAL A 66 5.53 11.88 -9.55
C VAL A 66 5.70 12.36 -11.00
N ALA A 67 5.61 13.67 -11.22
CA ALA A 67 5.74 14.31 -12.53
C ALA A 67 7.11 14.04 -13.18
N ARG A 68 8.17 13.89 -12.39
CA ARG A 68 9.51 13.55 -12.89
C ARG A 68 9.60 12.15 -13.52
N HIS A 69 8.85 11.16 -13.01
CA HIS A 69 9.05 9.75 -13.39
C HIS A 69 7.96 9.22 -14.31
N LEU A 70 6.70 9.52 -14.02
CA LEU A 70 5.57 8.81 -14.62
C LEU A 70 5.41 9.07 -16.13
N PRO A 71 5.47 10.32 -16.63
CA PRO A 71 5.35 10.56 -18.08
C PRO A 71 6.43 9.82 -18.87
N ARG A 72 7.67 9.77 -18.35
CA ARG A 72 8.76 9.04 -19.00
C ARG A 72 8.53 7.53 -18.98
N ALA A 73 8.00 6.97 -17.90
CA ALA A 73 7.71 5.53 -17.81
C ALA A 73 6.80 5.05 -18.95
N TRP A 74 5.75 5.81 -19.26
CA TRP A 74 4.79 5.47 -20.32
C TRP A 74 5.35 5.58 -21.74
N THR A 75 6.48 6.27 -21.93
CA THR A 75 7.22 6.24 -23.21
C THR A 75 8.19 5.06 -23.32
N LEU A 76 8.45 4.36 -22.21
CA LEU A 76 9.41 3.25 -22.14
C LEU A 76 8.72 1.89 -22.15
N ALA A 77 7.58 1.79 -21.46
CA ALA A 77 6.80 0.57 -21.37
C ALA A 77 5.30 0.91 -21.34
N THR A 78 4.49 0.08 -22.00
CA THR A 78 3.03 0.16 -21.90
C THR A 78 2.56 -0.31 -20.53
N PRO A 79 1.39 0.15 -20.03
CA PRO A 79 0.82 -0.34 -18.78
C PRO A 79 0.67 -1.88 -18.75
N GLY A 80 0.30 -2.49 -19.88
CA GLY A 80 0.20 -3.95 -20.00
C GLY A 80 1.53 -4.68 -19.80
N GLN A 81 2.63 -4.17 -20.38
CA GLN A 81 3.98 -4.71 -20.15
C GLN A 81 4.40 -4.57 -18.69
N VAL A 82 4.11 -3.43 -18.07
CA VAL A 82 4.40 -3.17 -16.65
C VAL A 82 3.60 -4.11 -15.73
N LEU A 83 2.32 -4.35 -16.01
CA LEU A 83 1.48 -5.29 -15.26
C LEU A 83 1.97 -6.74 -15.39
N ALA A 84 2.36 -7.15 -16.59
CA ALA A 84 2.93 -8.48 -16.84
C ALA A 84 4.24 -8.66 -16.06
N ALA A 85 5.15 -7.68 -16.12
CA ALA A 85 6.40 -7.69 -15.39
C ALA A 85 6.19 -7.67 -13.86
N ARG A 86 5.26 -6.86 -13.36
CA ARG A 86 4.90 -6.83 -11.93
C ARG A 86 4.34 -8.17 -11.44
N THR A 87 3.50 -8.82 -12.24
CA THR A 87 2.95 -10.15 -11.90
C THR A 87 4.04 -11.21 -11.91
N ALA A 88 4.96 -11.16 -12.88
CA ALA A 88 6.12 -12.06 -12.93
C ALA A 88 7.05 -11.87 -11.73
N ALA A 89 7.32 -10.61 -11.34
CA ALA A 89 8.08 -10.29 -10.15
C ALA A 89 7.44 -10.85 -8.88
N ALA A 90 6.14 -10.59 -8.68
CA ALA A 90 5.41 -11.10 -7.53
C ALA A 90 5.41 -12.62 -7.46
N ARG A 91 5.28 -13.31 -8.61
CA ARG A 91 5.42 -14.77 -8.68
C ARG A 91 6.81 -15.20 -8.21
N ALA A 92 7.85 -14.67 -8.84
CA ALA A 92 9.23 -15.06 -8.56
C ALA A 92 9.61 -14.82 -7.08
N SER A 93 9.28 -13.63 -6.55
CA SER A 93 9.56 -13.28 -5.16
C SER A 93 8.77 -14.14 -4.18
N LEU A 94 7.47 -14.36 -4.40
CA LEU A 94 6.66 -15.18 -3.50
C LEU A 94 7.06 -16.65 -3.56
N THR A 95 7.38 -17.21 -4.72
CA THR A 95 7.87 -18.59 -4.84
C THR A 95 9.14 -18.77 -4.02
N ARG A 96 10.09 -17.83 -4.10
CA ARG A 96 11.32 -17.88 -3.29
C ARG A 96 11.04 -17.69 -1.80
N LEU A 97 10.21 -16.71 -1.44
CA LEU A 97 9.98 -16.31 -0.04
C LEU A 97 9.05 -17.28 0.71
N LEU A 98 8.21 -18.02 -0.01
CA LEU A 98 7.25 -18.97 0.54
C LEU A 98 7.54 -20.41 0.09
N ASP A 99 8.81 -20.72 -0.20
CA ASP A 99 9.22 -22.07 -0.52
C ASP A 99 8.74 -23.07 0.56
N GLY A 100 8.20 -24.20 0.11
CA GLY A 100 7.55 -25.19 0.96
C GLY A 100 6.29 -24.71 1.70
N ALA A 101 5.61 -23.66 1.24
CA ALA A 101 4.26 -23.34 1.69
C ALA A 101 3.27 -24.42 1.25
N ASP A 102 2.35 -24.77 2.15
CA ASP A 102 1.35 -25.79 1.88
C ASP A 102 0.32 -25.31 0.84
N GLU A 103 0.18 -26.07 -0.25
CA GLU A 103 -0.69 -25.72 -1.37
C GLU A 103 -2.16 -25.73 -0.97
N SER A 104 -2.56 -26.58 -0.02
CA SER A 104 -3.93 -26.63 0.49
C SER A 104 -4.31 -25.36 1.25
N SER A 105 -3.39 -24.86 2.06
CA SER A 105 -3.51 -23.59 2.80
C SER A 105 -3.57 -22.38 1.86
N LEU A 106 -2.78 -22.39 0.77
CA LEU A 106 -2.84 -21.35 -0.27
C LEU A 106 -4.20 -21.35 -0.98
N ARG A 107 -4.71 -22.54 -1.36
CA ARG A 107 -6.03 -22.68 -1.97
C ARG A 107 -7.14 -22.19 -1.05
N GLU A 108 -7.13 -22.61 0.22
CA GLU A 108 -8.12 -22.16 1.20
C GLU A 108 -8.10 -20.64 1.37
N LEU A 109 -6.92 -20.04 1.57
CA LEU A 109 -6.77 -18.60 1.71
C LEU A 109 -7.23 -17.86 0.45
N SER A 110 -6.86 -18.35 -0.74
CA SER A 110 -7.28 -17.73 -2.01
C SER A 110 -8.80 -17.73 -2.17
N GLY A 111 -9.48 -18.82 -1.81
CA GLY A 111 -10.94 -18.92 -1.84
C GLY A 111 -11.61 -17.93 -0.88
N LEU A 112 -11.12 -17.86 0.37
CA LEU A 112 -11.62 -16.91 1.36
C LEU A 112 -11.41 -15.45 0.95
N LEU A 113 -10.25 -15.12 0.38
CA LEU A 113 -9.97 -13.77 -0.11
C LEU A 113 -10.84 -13.41 -1.30
N ARG A 114 -11.04 -14.34 -2.24
CA ARG A 114 -11.91 -14.13 -3.41
C ARG A 114 -13.34 -13.85 -2.98
N GLU A 115 -13.84 -14.64 -2.04
CA GLU A 115 -15.17 -14.43 -1.47
C GLU A 115 -15.26 -13.09 -0.73
N ALA A 116 -14.29 -12.75 0.12
CA ALA A 116 -14.26 -11.47 0.83
C ALA A 116 -14.27 -10.27 -0.13
N CYS A 117 -13.56 -10.38 -1.26
CA CYS A 117 -13.47 -9.32 -2.26
C CYS A 117 -14.82 -9.03 -2.94
N THR A 118 -15.80 -9.93 -2.89
CA THR A 118 -17.15 -9.69 -3.44
C THR A 118 -17.92 -8.60 -2.69
N ALA A 119 -17.52 -8.28 -1.45
CA ALA A 119 -18.11 -7.22 -0.64
C ALA A 119 -17.41 -5.85 -0.81
N LEU A 120 -16.41 -5.75 -1.69
CA LEU A 120 -15.70 -4.50 -1.97
C LEU A 120 -16.42 -3.70 -3.04
N THR A 121 -16.47 -2.38 -2.88
CA THR A 121 -17.12 -1.47 -3.83
C THR A 121 -16.15 -0.40 -4.34
N PRO A 122 -16.31 0.09 -5.58
CA PRO A 122 -15.31 0.94 -6.23
C PRO A 122 -15.44 2.44 -5.95
N GLU A 123 -16.51 2.90 -5.29
CA GLU A 123 -16.81 4.33 -5.14
C GLU A 123 -15.71 5.05 -4.35
N ALA A 124 -15.18 6.12 -4.95
CA ALA A 124 -14.03 6.87 -4.41
C ALA A 124 -12.77 6.00 -4.19
N ARG A 125 -12.65 4.87 -4.89
CA ARG A 125 -11.52 3.93 -4.80
C ARG A 125 -10.90 3.60 -6.15
N PRO A 126 -10.32 4.60 -6.84
CA PRO A 126 -9.85 4.45 -8.21
C PRO A 126 -8.70 3.44 -8.38
N LEU A 127 -7.77 3.34 -7.41
CA LEU A 127 -6.65 2.42 -7.54
C LEU A 127 -7.09 0.98 -7.28
N PHE A 128 -7.96 0.78 -6.30
CA PHE A 128 -8.65 -0.49 -6.12
C PHE A 128 -9.45 -0.88 -7.36
N ALA A 129 -10.31 0.00 -7.87
CA ALA A 129 -11.19 -0.29 -9.00
C ALA A 129 -10.38 -0.72 -10.22
N ALA A 130 -9.29 -0.02 -10.51
CA ALA A 130 -8.38 -0.36 -11.59
C ALA A 130 -7.71 -1.74 -11.42
N HIS A 131 -7.38 -2.15 -10.18
CA HIS A 131 -6.90 -3.50 -9.93
C HIS A 131 -8.00 -4.56 -9.98
N ALA A 132 -9.22 -4.22 -9.57
CA ALA A 132 -10.39 -5.11 -9.58
C ALA A 132 -10.85 -5.46 -11.00
N ASP A 133 -10.60 -4.59 -11.98
CA ASP A 133 -10.86 -4.83 -13.40
C ASP A 133 -9.89 -5.85 -14.04
N LEU A 134 -8.78 -6.18 -13.37
CA LEU A 134 -7.84 -7.19 -13.86
C LEU A 134 -8.40 -8.60 -13.65
N PRO A 135 -8.12 -9.55 -14.57
CA PRO A 135 -8.53 -10.92 -14.38
C PRO A 135 -7.82 -11.53 -13.16
N TRP A 136 -8.56 -12.36 -12.41
CA TRP A 136 -7.97 -13.17 -11.36
C TRP A 136 -6.98 -14.18 -11.96
N PRO A 137 -5.76 -14.31 -11.41
CA PRO A 137 -4.81 -15.33 -11.85
C PRO A 137 -5.33 -16.77 -11.62
N ASP A 138 -4.82 -17.75 -12.36
CA ASP A 138 -5.18 -19.16 -12.16
C ASP A 138 -4.41 -19.81 -10.99
N GLU A 139 -3.16 -19.38 -10.78
CA GLU A 139 -2.26 -19.95 -9.78
C GLU A 139 -2.67 -19.53 -8.35
N PRO A 140 -2.88 -20.47 -7.40
CA PRO A 140 -3.35 -20.14 -6.04
C PRO A 140 -2.50 -19.09 -5.32
N LEU A 141 -1.17 -19.16 -5.47
CA LEU A 141 -0.24 -18.19 -4.89
C LEU A 141 -0.50 -16.77 -5.39
N LEU A 142 -0.72 -16.62 -6.69
CA LEU A 142 -1.04 -15.33 -7.30
C LEU A 142 -2.48 -14.89 -7.03
N GLN A 143 -3.43 -15.81 -6.83
CA GLN A 143 -4.76 -15.47 -6.35
C GLN A 143 -4.72 -14.87 -4.94
N VAL A 144 -3.91 -15.43 -4.04
CA VAL A 144 -3.67 -14.84 -2.71
C VAL A 144 -3.11 -13.43 -2.87
N TRP A 145 -2.04 -13.25 -3.65
CA TRP A 145 -1.42 -11.95 -3.84
C TRP A 145 -2.37 -10.92 -4.47
N HIS A 146 -3.17 -11.33 -5.45
CA HIS A 146 -4.17 -10.48 -6.09
C HIS A 146 -5.27 -10.08 -5.09
N GLY A 147 -5.86 -11.03 -4.37
CA GLY A 147 -6.88 -10.74 -3.35
C GLY A 147 -6.38 -9.82 -2.23
N VAL A 148 -5.13 -10.03 -1.76
CA VAL A 148 -4.49 -9.10 -0.81
C VAL A 148 -4.29 -7.72 -1.44
N THR A 149 -3.88 -7.64 -2.71
CA THR A 149 -3.74 -6.37 -3.43
C THR A 149 -5.06 -5.61 -3.48
N LEU A 150 -6.18 -6.29 -3.78
CA LEU A 150 -7.51 -5.68 -3.79
C LEU A 150 -7.89 -5.12 -2.42
N LEU A 151 -7.76 -5.92 -1.35
CA LEU A 151 -8.06 -5.48 0.01
C LEU A 151 -7.17 -4.30 0.44
N ARG A 152 -5.89 -4.35 0.09
CA ARG A 152 -4.90 -3.32 0.44
C ARG A 152 -5.16 -2.02 -0.30
N GLU A 153 -5.44 -2.07 -1.60
CA GLU A 153 -5.68 -0.86 -2.39
C GLU A 153 -7.05 -0.27 -2.06
N HIS A 154 -8.06 -1.12 -1.79
CA HIS A 154 -9.35 -0.67 -1.29
C HIS A 154 -9.19 0.09 0.02
N ARG A 155 -8.49 -0.50 1.01
CA ARG A 155 -8.19 0.18 2.27
C ARG A 155 -7.38 1.46 2.06
N GLY A 156 -6.38 1.43 1.17
CA GLY A 156 -5.53 2.58 0.86
C GLY A 156 -6.31 3.77 0.33
N ASP A 157 -7.19 3.56 -0.65
CA ASP A 157 -8.06 4.61 -1.17
C ASP A 157 -9.03 5.14 -0.08
N GLY A 158 -9.55 4.23 0.77
CA GLY A 158 -10.38 4.62 1.93
C GLY A 158 -9.61 5.45 2.97
N HIS A 159 -8.31 5.18 3.15
CA HIS A 159 -7.45 5.98 4.02
C HIS A 159 -7.26 7.39 3.46
N VAL A 160 -7.05 7.53 2.14
CA VAL A 160 -6.97 8.85 1.49
C VAL A 160 -8.28 9.62 1.67
N LEU A 161 -9.42 8.97 1.51
CA LEU A 161 -10.73 9.57 1.78
C LEU A 161 -10.85 10.06 3.23
N SER A 162 -10.47 9.23 4.20
CA SER A 162 -10.51 9.58 5.62
C SER A 162 -9.58 10.75 5.96
N VAL A 163 -8.36 10.78 5.40
CA VAL A 163 -7.40 11.88 5.54
C VAL A 163 -7.99 13.21 5.05
N VAL A 164 -8.54 13.22 3.82
CA VAL A 164 -9.12 14.43 3.22
C VAL A 164 -10.36 14.88 3.99
N ARG A 165 -11.22 13.94 4.41
CA ARG A 165 -12.40 14.24 5.23
C ARG A 165 -12.03 14.91 6.56
N HIS A 166 -10.92 14.52 7.16
CA HIS A 166 -10.39 15.10 8.40
C HIS A 166 -9.57 16.39 8.16
N GLY A 167 -9.57 16.92 6.94
CA GLY A 167 -8.97 18.23 6.62
C GLY A 167 -7.44 18.21 6.60
N LEU A 168 -6.82 17.03 6.46
CA LEU A 168 -5.38 16.94 6.26
C LEU A 168 -5.04 16.85 4.78
N THR A 169 -4.01 17.58 4.37
CA THR A 169 -3.35 17.34 3.08
C THR A 169 -2.53 16.05 3.13
N GLY A 170 -2.10 15.56 1.96
CA GLY A 170 -1.23 14.38 1.90
C GLY A 170 0.13 14.56 2.57
N LEU A 171 0.71 15.77 2.53
CA LEU A 171 1.93 16.09 3.27
C LEU A 171 1.66 16.15 4.78
N GLU A 172 0.59 16.79 5.22
CA GLU A 172 0.23 16.85 6.65
C GLU A 172 -0.06 15.46 7.22
N ALA A 173 -0.69 14.58 6.46
CA ALA A 173 -0.88 13.18 6.83
C ALA A 173 0.46 12.45 7.03
N LEU A 174 1.45 12.72 6.17
CA LEU A 174 2.81 12.17 6.29
C LEU A 174 3.53 12.75 7.51
N VAL A 175 3.48 14.07 7.71
CA VAL A 175 4.10 14.78 8.85
C VAL A 175 3.52 14.26 10.17
N THR A 176 2.20 14.28 10.31
CA THR A 176 1.52 13.83 11.54
C THR A 176 1.79 12.35 11.82
N HIS A 177 1.86 11.50 10.80
CA HIS A 177 2.24 10.09 10.98
C HIS A 177 3.69 9.96 11.49
N THR A 178 4.65 10.67 10.88
CA THR A 178 6.05 10.70 11.35
C THR A 178 6.17 11.17 12.81
N LEU A 179 5.36 12.15 13.23
CA LEU A 179 5.36 12.64 14.61
C LEU A 179 4.80 11.64 15.64
N THR A 180 4.10 10.59 15.21
CA THR A 180 3.70 9.50 16.12
C THR A 180 4.89 8.65 16.60
N GLY A 181 6.06 8.79 15.96
CA GLY A 181 7.20 7.89 16.15
C GLY A 181 7.03 6.51 15.51
N ARG A 182 5.86 6.24 14.91
CA ARG A 182 5.54 5.01 14.18
C ARG A 182 5.69 5.28 12.69
N GLY A 183 6.41 4.41 11.97
CA GLY A 183 6.58 4.53 10.52
C GLY A 183 7.91 5.18 10.11
N PHE A 184 7.85 6.17 9.21
CA PHE A 184 9.04 6.82 8.65
C PHE A 184 9.60 7.89 9.60
N THR A 185 10.92 7.97 9.70
CA THR A 185 11.61 9.17 10.17
C THR A 185 11.39 10.33 9.18
N ARG A 186 11.48 11.59 9.63
CA ARG A 186 11.37 12.76 8.74
C ARG A 186 12.32 12.65 7.54
N GLN A 187 13.59 12.34 7.80
CA GLN A 187 14.61 12.19 6.75
C GLN A 187 14.21 11.12 5.71
N ALA A 188 13.74 9.96 6.16
CA ALA A 188 13.29 8.90 5.26
C ALA A 188 12.00 9.30 4.51
N ALA A 189 11.07 9.97 5.17
CA ALA A 189 9.83 10.47 4.57
C ALA A 189 10.13 11.46 3.44
N GLN A 190 10.96 12.48 3.68
CA GLN A 190 11.35 13.46 2.67
C GLN A 190 12.13 12.81 1.52
N ALA A 191 13.14 11.99 1.81
CA ALA A 191 13.95 11.32 0.80
C ALA A 191 13.14 10.36 -0.09
N THR A 192 12.12 9.70 0.46
CA THR A 192 11.32 8.74 -0.29
C THR A 192 10.12 9.37 -0.99
N ARG A 193 9.52 10.42 -0.42
CA ARG A 193 8.30 11.05 -0.92
C ARG A 193 8.52 12.34 -1.70
N GLY A 194 9.74 12.90 -1.67
CA GLY A 194 10.16 14.01 -2.51
C GLY A 194 9.79 15.40 -2.00
N TRP A 195 9.51 15.54 -0.70
CA TRP A 195 9.15 16.81 -0.07
C TRP A 195 10.40 17.57 0.40
N SER A 196 10.42 18.88 0.18
CA SER A 196 11.50 19.76 0.62
C SER A 196 11.42 20.08 2.12
N ASP A 197 12.45 20.75 2.67
CA ASP A 197 12.43 21.23 4.05
C ASP A 197 11.46 22.40 4.23
N GLU A 198 11.35 23.27 3.23
CA GLU A 198 10.43 24.40 3.21
C GLU A 198 8.97 23.91 3.20
N GLU A 199 8.63 22.95 2.34
CA GLU A 199 7.29 22.36 2.28
C GLU A 199 6.93 21.67 3.60
N TRP A 200 7.87 20.91 4.18
CA TRP A 200 7.67 20.25 5.47
C TRP A 200 7.45 21.24 6.60
N THR A 201 8.22 22.34 6.61
CA THR A 201 8.12 23.40 7.63
C THR A 201 6.79 24.13 7.51
N ALA A 202 6.37 24.51 6.31
CA ALA A 202 5.06 25.12 6.08
C ALA A 202 3.90 24.22 6.52
N ALA A 203 4.00 22.90 6.30
CA ALA A 203 3.00 21.94 6.79
C ALA A 203 2.98 21.85 8.33
N LEU A 204 4.15 21.90 8.99
CA LEU A 204 4.23 21.97 10.45
C LEU A 204 3.61 23.26 10.98
N ASP A 205 3.92 24.41 10.39
CA ASP A 205 3.37 25.71 10.79
C ASP A 205 1.84 25.69 10.72
N GLY A 206 1.26 25.23 9.60
CA GLY A 206 -0.20 25.11 9.46
C GLY A 206 -0.83 24.08 10.40
N LEU A 207 -0.11 23.04 10.81
CA LEU A 207 -0.57 22.12 11.86
C LEU A 207 -0.50 22.74 13.26
N THR A 208 0.51 23.57 13.53
CA THR A 208 0.66 24.31 14.80
C THR A 208 -0.38 25.41 14.94
N GLU A 209 -0.68 26.16 13.87
CA GLU A 209 -1.76 27.14 13.85
C GLU A 209 -3.14 26.52 14.16
N ARG A 210 -3.37 25.27 13.73
CA ARG A 210 -4.58 24.49 14.05
C ARG A 210 -4.53 23.80 15.41
N GLY A 211 -3.46 23.98 16.19
CA GLY A 211 -3.30 23.38 17.51
C GLY A 211 -3.10 21.86 17.49
N LEU A 212 -2.73 21.27 16.35
CA LEU A 212 -2.50 19.83 16.20
C LEU A 212 -1.07 19.42 16.54
N VAL A 213 -0.13 20.37 16.47
CA VAL A 213 1.29 20.17 16.78
C VAL A 213 1.79 21.30 17.69
N ALA A 214 2.52 20.94 18.75
CA ALA A 214 3.22 21.87 19.63
C ALA A 214 4.58 21.27 20.03
N ASP A 215 5.61 22.11 20.12
CA ASP A 215 6.96 21.70 20.53
C ASP A 215 7.52 20.49 19.76
N GLY A 216 7.20 20.41 18.46
CA GLY A 216 7.66 19.33 17.59
C GLY A 216 6.99 17.96 17.83
N ALA A 217 5.86 17.92 18.56
CA ALA A 217 5.08 16.72 18.82
C ALA A 217 3.58 16.93 18.55
N LEU A 218 2.83 15.84 18.38
CA LEU A 218 1.37 15.91 18.32
C LEU A 218 0.81 16.34 19.67
N THR A 219 -0.04 17.36 19.67
CA THR A 219 -0.88 17.72 20.82
C THR A 219 -1.91 16.61 21.09
N GLU A 220 -2.66 16.71 22.18
CA GLU A 220 -3.79 15.80 22.42
C GLU A 220 -4.80 15.84 21.26
N ALA A 221 -5.12 17.03 20.73
CA ALA A 221 -5.98 17.17 19.56
C ALA A 221 -5.39 16.50 18.30
N GLY A 222 -4.07 16.62 18.08
CA GLY A 222 -3.39 15.94 16.98
C GLY A 222 -3.42 14.41 17.10
N GLN A 223 -3.25 13.89 18.33
CA GLN A 223 -3.34 12.46 18.61
C GLN A 223 -4.77 11.93 18.41
N GLN A 224 -5.78 12.67 18.90
CA GLN A 224 -7.19 12.34 18.70
C GLN A 224 -7.57 12.34 17.22
N LEU A 225 -7.14 13.36 16.45
CA LEU A 225 -7.36 13.43 15.00
C LEU A 225 -6.78 12.19 14.29
N ARG A 226 -5.54 11.81 14.62
CA ARG A 226 -4.92 10.59 14.07
C ARG A 226 -5.69 9.34 14.44
N ALA A 227 -6.14 9.22 15.68
CA ALA A 227 -6.95 8.08 16.12
C ALA A 227 -8.27 8.00 15.34
N SER A 228 -8.94 9.13 15.10
CA SER A 228 -10.17 9.20 14.28
C SER A 228 -9.93 8.78 12.84
N ILE A 229 -8.82 9.21 12.22
CA ILE A 229 -8.44 8.77 10.86
C ILE A 229 -8.22 7.25 10.80
N GLU A 230 -7.50 6.67 11.76
CA GLU A 230 -7.28 5.22 11.79
C GLU A 230 -8.59 4.44 12.03
N GLN A 231 -9.43 4.91 12.95
CA GLN A 231 -10.73 4.29 13.24
C GLN A 231 -11.66 4.33 12.02
N GLU A 232 -11.72 5.46 11.33
CA GLU A 232 -12.52 5.57 10.11
C GLU A 232 -11.93 4.73 8.98
N THR A 233 -10.60 4.68 8.83
CA THR A 233 -9.94 3.80 7.85
C THR A 233 -10.31 2.34 8.11
N ASP A 234 -10.33 1.90 9.37
CA ASP A 234 -10.79 0.56 9.77
C ASP A 234 -12.27 0.32 9.45
N ALA A 235 -13.13 1.30 9.75
CA ALA A 235 -14.55 1.20 9.44
C ALA A 235 -14.80 1.09 7.92
N LEU A 236 -14.13 1.92 7.13
CA LEU A 236 -14.21 1.94 5.66
C LEU A 236 -13.65 0.68 4.99
N SER A 237 -12.91 -0.17 5.71
CA SER A 237 -12.36 -1.42 5.20
C SER A 237 -12.94 -2.68 5.89
N ALA A 238 -14.02 -2.53 6.65
CA ALA A 238 -14.60 -3.62 7.44
C ALA A 238 -15.46 -4.60 6.61
N ALA A 239 -16.13 -4.12 5.56
CA ALA A 239 -17.09 -4.87 4.74
C ALA A 239 -16.65 -6.30 4.36
N PRO A 240 -15.45 -6.56 3.81
CA PRO A 240 -15.01 -7.92 3.45
C PRO A 240 -14.99 -8.90 4.63
N PHE A 241 -14.62 -8.42 5.82
CA PHE A 241 -14.51 -9.25 7.02
C PHE A 241 -15.85 -9.41 7.74
N VAL A 242 -16.71 -8.39 7.68
CA VAL A 242 -18.10 -8.50 8.14
C VAL A 242 -18.85 -9.53 7.29
N TYR A 243 -18.65 -9.50 5.97
CA TYR A 243 -19.26 -10.46 5.04
C TYR A 243 -18.84 -11.90 5.33
N LEU A 244 -17.53 -12.15 5.54
CA LEU A 244 -17.04 -13.48 5.91
C LEU A 244 -17.52 -13.96 7.29
N GLY A 245 -17.84 -13.03 8.19
CA GLY A 245 -18.11 -13.33 9.60
C GLY A 245 -16.83 -13.61 10.41
N VAL A 246 -17.01 -13.76 11.73
CA VAL A 246 -15.93 -13.84 12.71
C VAL A 246 -15.01 -15.04 12.47
N GLU A 247 -15.57 -16.25 12.39
CA GLU A 247 -14.81 -17.49 12.30
C GLU A 247 -13.91 -17.53 11.06
N ARG A 248 -14.49 -17.21 9.90
CA ARG A 248 -13.77 -17.21 8.62
C ARG A 248 -12.76 -16.09 8.53
N THR A 249 -13.03 -14.94 9.14
CA THR A 249 -12.04 -13.85 9.26
C THR A 249 -10.86 -14.25 10.15
N GLU A 250 -11.10 -14.97 11.25
CA GLU A 250 -10.01 -15.53 12.06
C GLU A 250 -9.20 -16.57 11.28
N ARG A 251 -9.87 -17.39 10.46
CA ARG A 251 -9.19 -18.35 9.57
C ARG A 251 -8.29 -17.65 8.55
N VAL A 252 -8.77 -16.57 7.92
CA VAL A 252 -7.95 -15.71 7.04
C VAL A 252 -6.73 -15.17 7.80
N ALA A 253 -6.94 -14.64 9.02
CA ALA A 253 -5.86 -14.05 9.81
C ALA A 253 -4.80 -15.09 10.23
N ALA A 254 -5.20 -16.32 10.53
CA ALA A 254 -4.29 -17.42 10.86
C ALA A 254 -3.45 -17.83 9.64
N LEU A 255 -4.11 -18.16 8.52
CA LEU A 255 -3.43 -18.56 7.28
C LEU A 255 -2.47 -17.49 6.76
N ALA A 256 -2.93 -16.22 6.71
CA ALA A 256 -2.08 -15.11 6.31
C ALA A 256 -0.94 -14.87 7.31
N GLY A 257 -1.18 -15.12 8.59
CA GLY A 257 -0.17 -15.01 9.64
C GLY A 257 0.99 -15.98 9.48
N ASP A 258 0.70 -17.22 9.13
CA ASP A 258 1.72 -18.25 8.90
C ASP A 258 2.58 -17.93 7.66
N LEU A 259 1.93 -17.53 6.56
CA LEU A 259 2.62 -17.10 5.34
C LEU A 259 3.48 -15.85 5.57
N THR A 260 2.93 -14.85 6.26
CA THR A 260 3.67 -13.65 6.64
C THR A 260 4.86 -13.98 7.53
N GLY A 261 4.70 -14.88 8.50
CA GLY A 261 5.82 -15.34 9.35
C GLY A 261 6.97 -15.92 8.53
N ARG A 262 6.66 -16.76 7.53
CA ARG A 262 7.65 -17.32 6.60
C ARG A 262 8.32 -16.24 5.74
N LEU A 263 7.53 -15.36 5.13
CA LEU A 263 8.03 -14.22 4.34
C LEU A 263 9.05 -13.40 5.12
N LEU A 264 8.70 -13.04 6.37
CA LEU A 264 9.58 -12.27 7.26
C LEU A 264 10.85 -13.06 7.62
N GLY A 265 10.72 -14.34 7.97
CA GLY A 265 11.86 -15.21 8.28
C GLY A 265 12.82 -15.39 7.10
N ASN A 266 12.31 -15.30 5.87
CA ASN A 266 13.06 -15.44 4.62
C ASN A 266 13.53 -14.08 4.04
N GLY A 267 13.48 -13.00 4.82
CA GLY A 267 14.09 -11.72 4.44
C GLY A 267 13.27 -10.88 3.45
N ALA A 268 11.94 -10.91 3.55
CA ALA A 268 11.05 -10.10 2.69
C ALA A 268 11.31 -8.58 2.71
N PHE A 269 11.85 -8.06 3.82
CA PHE A 269 12.07 -6.63 4.00
C PHE A 269 13.53 -6.36 4.40
N PRO A 270 14.14 -5.28 3.87
CA PRO A 270 15.45 -4.83 4.29
C PRO A 270 15.46 -4.43 5.78
N ALA A 271 16.57 -4.71 6.45
CA ALA A 271 16.78 -4.29 7.84
C ALA A 271 16.73 -2.76 7.98
N GLY A 272 16.02 -2.24 8.99
CA GLY A 272 16.03 -0.83 9.38
C GLY A 272 15.11 0.12 8.59
N VAL A 273 14.25 -0.39 7.68
CA VAL A 273 13.35 0.45 6.88
C VAL A 273 12.07 0.89 7.62
N LEU A 274 11.70 0.19 8.69
CA LEU A 274 10.55 0.53 9.54
C LEU A 274 11.05 0.91 10.94
N SER A 275 10.46 1.94 11.57
CA SER A 275 10.70 2.20 12.99
C SER A 275 10.24 0.99 13.81
N ARG A 276 10.95 0.72 14.92
CA ARG A 276 10.50 -0.31 15.86
C ARG A 276 9.15 0.13 16.42
N SER A 277 8.15 -0.73 16.25
CA SER A 277 6.79 -0.55 16.78
C SER A 277 6.77 -0.49 18.29
#